data_AF-A0A7S0LVA4-F1
#
_entry.id   AF-A0A7S0LVA4-F1
#
_cell.length_a   1.000
_cell.length_b   1.000
_cell.length_c   1.000
_cell.angle_alpha   90.00
_cell.angle_beta   90.00
_cell.angle_gamma   90.00
#
_symmetry.space_group_name_H-M   'P 1'
#
loop_
_entity.id
_entity.type
_entity.pdbx_description
1 polymer ?
#
loop_
_entity_poly.entity_id
_entity_poly.type
_entity_poly.pdbx_seq_one_letter_code
_entity_poly.pdbx_strand_id
1 'polypeptide(L)'
;APADGAAAAAAGGERVLMEGTLLKRGQINPAWKSRFCLLVERPAAGGGAEALLRYFEKEGDKFAPGGAKGEVPLGGAAVAAGGAERGRFLLTVAGSRAAPGRTFVLAAASEEARRQWVDALAAAAGGTAA
;
A
#
# COMPACT_ATOMS: atom_id res chain seq x y z
N ALA A 1 14.71 -11.06 -27.50
CA ALA A 1 13.64 -11.48 -26.58
C ALA A 1 13.44 -10.37 -25.56
N PRO A 2 12.31 -9.64 -25.58
CA PRO A 2 11.90 -8.85 -24.43
C PRO A 2 10.94 -9.69 -23.56
N ALA A 3 11.15 -9.62 -22.25
CA ALA A 3 10.26 -10.19 -21.25
C ALA A 3 9.14 -9.18 -20.96
N ASP A 4 8.10 -9.19 -21.78
CA ASP A 4 6.75 -8.78 -21.40
C ASP A 4 6.16 -9.93 -20.56
N GLY A 5 5.44 -9.78 -19.45
CA GLY A 5 4.68 -8.66 -18.91
C GLY A 5 3.46 -9.28 -18.20
N ALA A 6 3.01 -8.62 -17.14
CA ALA A 6 1.66 -8.67 -16.56
C ALA A 6 1.17 -9.93 -15.78
N ALA A 7 0.97 -9.66 -14.48
CA ALA A 7 -0.25 -9.91 -13.71
C ALA A 7 -0.84 -11.33 -13.74
N ALA A 8 -0.50 -12.10 -12.70
CA ALA A 8 -1.34 -13.20 -12.27
C ALA A 8 -2.70 -12.64 -11.82
N ALA A 9 -3.71 -12.77 -12.67
CA ALA A 9 -5.09 -12.47 -12.37
C ALA A 9 -5.57 -13.38 -11.24
N ALA A 10 -5.70 -12.84 -10.03
CA ALA A 10 -6.47 -13.48 -8.98
C ALA A 10 -7.95 -13.48 -9.40
N ALA A 11 -8.60 -14.64 -9.34
CA ALA A 11 -10.02 -14.81 -9.62
C ALA A 11 -10.84 -13.80 -8.76
N GLY A 12 -11.37 -12.75 -9.38
CA GLY A 12 -12.06 -11.67 -8.66
C GLY A 12 -11.93 -10.26 -9.26
N GLY A 13 -11.26 -10.08 -10.40
CA GLY A 13 -11.19 -8.79 -11.10
C GLY A 13 -10.27 -7.75 -10.43
N GLU A 14 -9.52 -8.14 -9.41
CA GLU A 14 -8.55 -7.25 -8.77
C GLU A 14 -7.26 -7.17 -9.60
N ARG A 15 -6.77 -5.96 -9.82
CA ARG A 15 -5.50 -5.65 -10.50
C ARG A 15 -4.46 -5.25 -9.45
N VAL A 16 -3.30 -5.91 -9.47
CA VAL A 16 -2.15 -5.50 -8.67
C VAL A 16 -1.47 -4.30 -9.34
N LEU A 17 -1.33 -3.20 -8.60
CA LEU A 17 -0.65 -1.99 -9.08
C LEU A 17 0.81 -1.94 -8.60
N MET A 18 1.08 -2.40 -7.38
CA MET A 18 2.42 -2.44 -6.81
C MET A 18 2.47 -3.47 -5.68
N GLU A 19 3.61 -4.14 -5.52
CA GLU A 19 3.85 -5.03 -4.39
C GLU A 19 5.28 -4.91 -3.88
N GLY A 20 5.49 -5.24 -2.61
CA GLY A 20 6.82 -5.22 -2.00
C GLY A 20 6.80 -5.09 -0.49
N THR A 21 7.98 -5.25 0.11
CA THR A 21 8.13 -5.20 1.56
C THR A 21 8.30 -3.76 2.05
N LEU A 22 7.51 -3.37 3.05
CA LEU A 22 7.66 -2.13 3.79
C LEU A 22 7.76 -2.42 5.29
N LEU A 23 8.44 -1.54 6.02
CA LEU A 23 8.35 -1.53 7.48
C LEU A 23 7.13 -0.72 7.88
N LYS A 24 6.25 -1.31 8.69
CA LYS A 24 5.09 -0.64 9.25
C LYS A 24 5.31 -0.33 10.72
N ARG A 25 5.09 0.92 11.13
CA ARG A 25 5.08 1.30 12.54
C ARG A 25 3.79 0.83 13.21
N GLY A 26 3.91 0.19 14.36
CA GLY A 26 2.73 -0.14 15.16
C GLY A 26 2.06 1.12 15.73
N GLN A 27 0.74 1.09 15.84
CA GLN A 27 -0.07 2.23 16.28
C GLN A 27 -0.07 2.39 17.81
N ILE A 28 -0.10 1.27 18.54
CA ILE A 28 -0.05 1.23 20.02
C ILE A 28 1.39 1.07 20.49
N ASN A 29 2.07 0.03 20.01
CA ASN A 29 3.50 -0.16 20.25
C ASN A 29 4.27 0.35 19.02
N PRO A 30 5.15 1.36 19.14
CA PRO A 30 5.84 1.99 18.02
C PRO A 30 6.93 1.13 17.38
N ALA A 31 7.03 -0.16 17.74
CA ALA A 31 7.90 -1.12 17.07
C ALA A 31 7.60 -1.19 15.56
N TRP A 32 8.67 -1.35 14.80
CA TRP A 32 8.62 -1.53 13.35
C TRP A 32 8.47 -3.02 13.03
N LYS A 33 7.53 -3.34 12.14
CA LYS A 33 7.29 -4.71 11.69
C LYS A 33 7.42 -4.78 10.18
N SER A 34 8.18 -5.74 9.68
CA SER A 34 8.22 -6.05 8.24
C SER A 34 6.85 -6.57 7.80
N ARG A 35 6.33 -6.01 6.72
CA ARG A 35 5.05 -6.40 6.13
C ARG A 35 5.20 -6.42 4.62
N PHE A 36 4.73 -7.51 4.01
CA PHE A 36 4.55 -7.53 2.57
C PHE A 36 3.30 -6.72 2.24
N CYS A 37 3.46 -5.66 1.46
CA CYS A 37 2.40 -4.73 1.08
C CYS A 37 1.98 -4.99 -0.36
N LEU A 38 0.68 -4.95 -0.60
CA LEU A 38 0.06 -5.17 -1.89
C LEU A 38 -0.92 -4.04 -2.15
N LEU A 39 -0.61 -3.18 -3.12
CA LEU A 39 -1.49 -2.16 -3.64
C LEU A 39 -2.31 -2.77 -4.77
N VAL A 40 -3.63 -2.83 -4.58
CA VAL A 40 -4.57 -3.37 -5.55
C VAL A 40 -5.63 -2.36 -5.91
N GLU A 41 -6.17 -2.52 -7.10
CA GLU A 41 -7.37 -1.86 -7.58
C GLU A 41 -8.42 -2.93 -7.88
N ARG A 42 -9.66 -2.72 -7.45
CA ARG A 42 -10.76 -3.65 -7.71
C ARG A 42 -12.02 -2.93 -8.16
N PRO A 43 -12.92 -3.58 -8.93
CA PRO A 43 -14.22 -3.02 -9.27
C PRO A 43 -15.02 -2.69 -8.00
N ALA A 44 -15.58 -1.48 -7.93
CA ALA A 44 -16.48 -1.09 -6.85
C ALA A 44 -17.92 -1.49 -7.19
N ALA A 45 -18.71 -1.91 -6.19
CA ALA A 45 -20.10 -2.35 -6.38
C ALA A 45 -21.04 -1.28 -6.97
N GLY A 46 -20.68 0.00 -6.87
CA GLY A 46 -21.43 1.14 -7.41
C GLY A 46 -20.93 1.66 -8.77
N GLY A 47 -20.03 0.93 -9.44
CA GLY A 47 -19.32 1.40 -10.63
C GLY A 47 -18.01 2.12 -10.29
N GLY A 48 -17.04 2.04 -11.20
CA GLY A 48 -15.69 2.55 -10.99
C GLY A 48 -14.75 1.54 -10.30
N ALA A 49 -13.61 2.03 -9.85
CA ALA A 49 -12.57 1.23 -9.22
C ALA A 49 -12.22 1.77 -7.82
N GLU A 50 -11.98 0.86 -6.88
CA GLU A 50 -11.53 1.15 -5.52
C GLU A 50 -10.10 0.65 -5.35
N ALA A 51 -9.21 1.53 -4.90
CA ALA A 51 -7.85 1.16 -4.55
C ALA A 51 -7.69 0.86 -3.05
N LEU A 52 -6.95 -0.20 -2.76
CA LEU A 52 -6.71 -0.71 -1.41
C LEU A 52 -5.22 -1.05 -1.24
N LEU A 53 -4.66 -0.65 -0.10
CA LEU A 53 -3.37 -1.16 0.37
C LEU A 53 -3.61 -2.28 1.38
N ARG A 54 -3.29 -3.51 0.99
CA ARG A 54 -3.28 -4.68 1.88
C ARG A 54 -1.89 -4.91 2.44
N TYR A 55 -1.80 -5.45 3.66
CA TYR A 55 -0.52 -5.86 4.22
C TYR A 55 -0.60 -7.22 4.91
N PHE A 56 0.47 -7.99 4.73
CA PHE A 56 0.61 -9.38 5.15
C PHE A 56 1.84 -9.54 6.04
N GLU A 57 1.92 -10.66 6.76
CA GLU A 57 3.10 -10.97 7.55
C GLU A 57 4.28 -11.37 6.67
N LYS A 58 4.02 -12.21 5.65
CA LYS A 58 4.97 -12.61 4.61
C LYS A 58 4.28 -12.63 3.24
N GLU A 59 5.05 -12.61 2.17
CA GLU A 59 4.54 -12.61 0.79
C GLU A 59 3.62 -13.80 0.50
N GLY A 60 3.98 -15.01 0.95
CA GLY A 60 3.20 -16.23 0.70
C GLY A 60 1.78 -16.19 1.29
N ASP A 61 1.51 -15.29 2.23
CA ASP A 61 0.16 -15.14 2.81
C ASP A 61 -0.80 -14.43 1.84
N LYS A 62 -0.30 -13.80 0.76
CA LYS A 62 -1.13 -13.01 -0.19
C LYS A 62 -2.19 -13.84 -0.91
N PHE A 63 -1.98 -15.15 -0.99
CA PHE A 63 -2.91 -16.11 -1.61
C PHE A 63 -3.80 -16.84 -0.59
N ALA A 64 -3.52 -16.69 0.71
CA ALA A 64 -4.26 -17.41 1.75
C ALA A 64 -5.58 -16.68 2.06
N PRO A 65 -6.73 -17.39 2.14
CA PRO A 65 -7.97 -16.83 2.65
C PRO A 65 -7.75 -16.24 4.05
N GLY A 66 -8.04 -14.94 4.23
CA GLY A 66 -7.81 -14.24 5.50
C GLY A 66 -6.33 -14.02 5.85
N GLY A 67 -5.41 -14.18 4.90
CA GLY A 67 -3.96 -13.96 5.12
C GLY A 67 -3.60 -12.50 5.40
N ALA A 68 -4.44 -11.55 4.99
CA ALA A 68 -4.22 -10.13 5.23
C ALA A 68 -4.31 -9.79 6.72
N LYS A 69 -3.29 -9.09 7.24
CA LYS A 69 -3.29 -8.54 8.61
C LYS A 69 -4.04 -7.21 8.70
N GLY A 70 -4.41 -6.64 7.56
CA GLY A 70 -5.27 -5.48 7.46
C GLY A 70 -5.29 -4.89 6.07
N GLU A 71 -6.27 -4.03 5.87
CA GLU A 71 -6.55 -3.35 4.62
C GLU A 71 -6.74 -1.86 4.89
N VAL A 72 -6.26 -1.04 3.96
CA VAL A 72 -6.38 0.42 4.01
C VAL A 72 -7.04 0.87 2.70
N PRO A 73 -8.34 1.24 2.73
CA PRO A 73 -8.97 1.90 1.60
C PRO A 73 -8.24 3.20 1.32
N LEU A 74 -7.91 3.48 0.05
CA LEU A 74 -7.11 4.65 -0.32
C LEU A 74 -7.95 5.81 -0.86
N GLY A 75 -9.23 5.60 -1.18
CA GLY A 75 -10.09 6.67 -1.70
C GLY A 75 -10.07 7.92 -0.81
N GLY A 76 -9.48 9.01 -1.31
CA GLY A 76 -9.33 10.28 -0.61
C GLY A 76 -8.27 10.29 0.51
N ALA A 77 -7.40 9.28 0.59
CA ALA A 77 -6.30 9.26 1.55
C ALA A 77 -5.23 10.31 1.18
N ALA A 78 -4.69 10.99 2.19
CA ALA A 78 -3.50 11.81 2.06
C ALA A 78 -2.25 10.94 2.12
N VAL A 79 -1.39 11.05 1.11
CA VAL A 79 -0.12 10.32 1.02
C VAL A 79 1.01 11.35 1.04
N ALA A 80 2.02 11.14 1.87
CA ALA A 80 3.16 12.03 1.94
C ALA A 80 4.49 11.29 2.13
N ALA A 81 5.54 11.79 1.48
CA ALA A 81 6.90 11.41 1.80
C ALA A 81 7.31 12.05 3.14
N GLY A 82 7.84 11.24 4.04
CA GLY A 82 8.50 11.69 5.27
C GLY A 82 10.01 11.75 5.12
N GLY A 83 10.71 12.18 6.17
CA GLY A 83 12.17 12.18 6.22
C GLY A 83 12.79 10.77 6.29
N ALA A 84 14.07 10.70 6.65
CA ALA A 84 14.75 9.45 6.91
C ALA A 84 15.01 9.25 8.41
N GLU A 85 14.79 8.05 8.94
CA GLU A 85 15.04 7.71 10.35
C GLU A 85 15.87 6.43 10.45
N ARG A 86 17.13 6.52 10.90
CA ARG A 86 18.05 5.38 11.06
C ARG A 86 18.13 4.52 9.78
N GLY A 87 18.33 5.17 8.63
CA GLY A 87 18.43 4.50 7.32
C GLY A 87 17.11 4.02 6.71
N ARG A 88 15.95 4.40 7.28
CA ARG A 88 14.63 4.06 6.75
C ARG A 88 13.97 5.29 6.14
N PHE A 89 13.39 5.15 4.97
CA PHE A 89 12.80 6.27 4.23
C PHE A 89 11.29 6.30 4.46
N LEU A 90 10.84 7.24 5.29
CA LEU A 90 9.48 7.25 5.84
C LEU A 90 8.46 7.71 4.79
N LEU A 91 7.24 7.16 4.86
CA LEU A 91 6.07 7.68 4.16
C LEU A 91 4.82 7.49 5.02
N THR A 92 3.81 8.31 4.80
CA THR A 92 2.54 8.25 5.54
C THR A 92 1.36 8.09 4.61
N VAL A 93 0.35 7.37 5.09
CA VAL A 93 -0.98 7.25 4.48
C VAL A 93 -1.99 7.60 5.55
N ALA A 94 -2.76 8.67 5.37
CA ALA A 94 -3.66 9.19 6.39
C ALA A 94 -5.06 9.46 5.85
N GLY A 95 -6.07 9.19 6.69
CA GLY A 95 -7.41 9.75 6.53
C GLY A 95 -8.08 9.41 5.21
N SER A 96 -8.34 8.13 4.96
CA SER A 96 -9.23 7.75 3.85
C SER A 96 -10.69 8.04 4.19
N ARG A 97 -11.54 8.15 3.16
CA ARG A 97 -13.00 8.37 3.35
C ARG A 97 -13.64 7.30 4.24
N ALA A 98 -13.16 6.06 4.14
CA ALA A 98 -13.65 4.92 4.93
C ALA A 98 -13.04 4.82 6.33
N ALA A 99 -11.93 5.50 6.62
CA ALA A 99 -11.25 5.47 7.91
C ALA A 99 -10.66 6.85 8.27
N PRO A 100 -11.53 7.86 8.50
CA PRO A 100 -11.07 9.21 8.87
C PRO A 100 -10.29 9.17 10.19
N GLY A 101 -9.17 9.89 10.25
CA GLY A 101 -8.34 10.02 11.45
C GLY A 101 -7.33 8.88 11.69
N ARG A 102 -7.27 7.85 10.85
CA ARG A 102 -6.22 6.83 10.95
C ARG A 102 -5.01 7.20 10.10
N THR A 103 -3.83 7.20 10.74
CA THR A 103 -2.55 7.43 10.05
C THR A 103 -1.68 6.19 10.13
N PHE A 104 -1.23 5.75 8.97
CA PHE A 104 -0.26 4.67 8.83
C PHE A 104 1.10 5.29 8.53
N VAL A 105 2.10 4.93 9.35
CA VAL A 105 3.50 5.29 9.12
C VAL A 105 4.22 4.06 8.60
N LEU A 106 4.74 4.18 7.38
CA LEU A 106 5.47 3.14 6.66
C LEU A 106 6.91 3.62 6.42
N ALA A 107 7.79 2.70 6.08
CA ALA A 107 9.13 3.03 5.63
C ALA A 107 9.63 2.04 4.57
N ALA A 108 10.28 2.59 3.54
CA ALA A 108 10.93 1.85 2.49
C ALA A 108 12.43 1.65 2.79
N ALA A 109 13.03 0.66 2.13
CA ALA A 109 14.44 0.33 2.27
C ALA A 109 15.38 1.33 1.57
N SER A 110 14.86 2.08 0.59
CA SER A 110 15.61 3.11 -0.15
C SER A 110 14.73 4.33 -0.44
N GLU A 111 15.36 5.45 -0.74
CA GLU A 111 14.66 6.67 -1.18
C GLU A 111 13.88 6.46 -2.47
N GLU A 112 14.46 5.72 -3.41
CA GLU A 112 13.81 5.37 -4.67
C GLU A 112 12.57 4.52 -4.43
N ALA A 113 12.66 3.50 -3.58
CA ALA A 113 11.51 2.68 -3.22
C ALA A 113 10.43 3.53 -2.51
N ARG A 114 10.81 4.45 -1.62
CA ARG A 114 9.86 5.40 -0.99
C ARG A 114 9.14 6.21 -2.07
N ARG A 115 9.88 6.78 -3.03
CA ARG A 115 9.30 7.58 -4.13
C ARG A 115 8.29 6.76 -4.93
N GLN A 116 8.66 5.58 -5.39
CA GLN A 116 7.77 4.68 -6.12
C GLN A 116 6.48 4.36 -5.35
N TRP A 117 6.59 4.08 -4.05
CA TRP A 117 5.43 3.84 -3.20
C TRP A 117 4.55 5.07 -3.01
N VAL A 118 5.14 6.25 -2.78
CA VAL A 118 4.39 7.51 -2.63
C VAL A 118 3.63 7.83 -3.92
N ASP A 119 4.29 7.75 -5.07
CA ASP A 119 3.69 8.04 -6.37
C ASP A 119 2.52 7.08 -6.66
N ALA A 120 2.73 5.78 -6.45
CA ALA A 120 1.70 4.76 -6.67
C ALA A 120 0.51 4.93 -5.71
N LEU A 121 0.75 5.21 -4.43
CA LEU A 121 -0.29 5.41 -3.43
C LEU A 121 -1.07 6.72 -3.67
N ALA A 122 -0.40 7.81 -4.04
CA ALA A 122 -1.04 9.09 -4.33
C ALA A 122 -1.95 8.97 -5.55
N ALA A 123 -1.44 8.40 -6.64
CA ALA A 123 -2.22 8.13 -7.86
C ALA A 123 -3.46 7.27 -7.54
N ALA A 124 -3.30 6.21 -6.73
CA ALA A 124 -4.38 5.33 -6.31
C ALA A 124 -5.40 5.99 -5.36
N ALA A 125 -4.98 6.99 -4.56
CA ALA A 125 -5.86 7.70 -3.64
C ALA A 125 -6.79 8.71 -4.33
N GLY A 126 -6.60 8.95 -5.63
CA GLY A 126 -7.33 9.95 -6.41
C GLY A 126 -6.74 11.37 -6.30
N GLY A 127 -5.52 11.49 -5.79
CA GLY A 127 -4.79 12.77 -5.65
C GLY A 127 -3.58 12.83 -6.57
N THR A 128 -3.51 13.85 -7.41
CA THR A 128 -2.25 14.31 -8.00
C THR A 128 -1.20 14.51 -6.90
N ALA A 129 -0.05 13.85 -7.02
CA ALA A 129 1.11 14.08 -6.15
C ALA A 129 1.38 15.60 -6.08
N ALA A 130 1.41 16.15 -4.87
CA ALA A 130 1.74 17.55 -4.61
C ALA A 130 3.22 17.69 -4.26
#